data_AF-A0A3N5MCY1-F1
#
_entry.id   AF-A0A3N5MCY1-F1
#
_cell.length_a   1.000
_cell.length_b   1.000
_cell.length_c   1.000
_cell.angle_alpha   90.00
_cell.angle_beta   90.00
_cell.angle_gamma   90.00
#
_symmetry.space_group_name_H-M   'P 1'
#
loop_
_entity.id
_entity.type
_entity.pdbx_description
1 polymer ?
#
loop_
_entity_poly.entity_id
_entity_poly.type
_entity_poly.pdbx_seq_one_letter_code
_entity_poly.pdbx_strand_id
1 'polypeptide(L)'
;MELTYDQAIEQVGFGRFQRKLMWVCGLGWAADAMEVLLIAFALPAIGQEWNLSNPQKGFLGTAIFLGMLAGAWTWGLLSDRIGRKTGFISTVGIDSLFGLLSAFSPSFIWLVILRALTGFGVGGTLPVDYSIFAEYLPVQKRGRYLVMLESFWALGTIAAAGLAWLVVPNLGWRWLLALSAVPGLIIFFIRRHVPESPRYLLVSGRKEEAYAILKKVALENGTDLPEGGLIAPPPVARGRIRDLWTPALSRTTILLWVIWFAISLGYYGVFTWLPSYFRLKGMELLPVYQNTFLLALAQLPGYFSAAYLVEKIGRRKTLAFYLFASGVFTYLFA
;
A
#
# COMPACT_ATOMS: atom_id res chain seq x y z
N MET A 1 -30.32 -23.51 -3.49
CA MET A 1 -29.45 -23.86 -4.64
C MET A 1 -28.02 -23.57 -4.23
N GLU A 2 -27.11 -24.55 -4.29
CA GLU A 2 -25.69 -24.32 -3.96
C GLU A 2 -25.05 -23.38 -5.00
N LEU A 3 -24.28 -22.40 -4.53
CA LEU A 3 -23.59 -21.43 -5.38
C LEU A 3 -22.08 -21.61 -5.31
N THR A 4 -21.40 -21.40 -6.45
CA THR A 4 -19.95 -21.19 -6.42
C THR A 4 -19.62 -19.85 -5.75
N TYR A 5 -18.40 -19.69 -5.25
CA TYR A 5 -17.96 -18.44 -4.65
C TYR A 5 -18.12 -17.23 -5.59
N ASP A 6 -17.73 -17.39 -6.85
CA ASP A 6 -17.78 -16.31 -7.83
C ASP A 6 -19.23 -15.93 -8.17
N GLN A 7 -20.15 -16.88 -8.19
CA GLN A 7 -21.58 -16.58 -8.34
C GLN A 7 -22.14 -15.87 -7.11
N ALA A 8 -21.78 -16.33 -5.91
CA ALA A 8 -22.24 -15.72 -4.66
C ALA A 8 -21.75 -14.27 -4.52
N ILE A 9 -20.47 -13.98 -4.83
CA ILE A 9 -19.95 -12.61 -4.74
C ILE A 9 -20.53 -11.69 -5.81
N GLU A 10 -20.84 -12.21 -7.01
CA GLU A 10 -21.51 -11.43 -8.06
C GLU A 10 -22.94 -11.09 -7.66
N GLN A 11 -23.66 -12.02 -7.01
CA GLN A 11 -25.01 -11.78 -6.49
C GLN A 11 -25.04 -10.80 -5.31
N VAL A 12 -24.07 -10.90 -4.39
CA VAL A 12 -23.87 -9.92 -3.31
C VAL A 12 -23.55 -8.52 -3.85
N GLY A 13 -22.89 -8.47 -5.01
CA GLY A 13 -22.57 -7.26 -5.73
C GLY A 13 -21.64 -6.31 -4.98
N PHE A 14 -21.55 -5.08 -5.49
CA PHE A 14 -20.77 -4.00 -4.88
C PHE A 14 -21.72 -3.04 -4.16
N GLY A 15 -21.64 -2.98 -2.83
CA GLY A 15 -22.56 -2.18 -2.02
C GLY A 15 -21.88 -1.35 -0.94
N ARG A 16 -22.52 -1.24 0.23
CA ARG A 16 -22.03 -0.42 1.36
C ARG A 16 -20.79 -1.05 1.99
N PHE A 17 -20.77 -2.38 2.12
CA PHE A 17 -19.64 -3.08 2.72
C PHE A 17 -18.35 -2.88 1.92
N GLN A 18 -18.37 -3.08 0.60
CA GLN A 18 -17.19 -2.92 -0.24
C GLN A 18 -16.67 -1.48 -0.25
N ARG A 19 -17.56 -0.48 -0.20
CA ARG A 19 -17.17 0.93 -0.07
C ARG A 19 -16.48 1.20 1.26
N LYS A 20 -17.02 0.69 2.38
CA LYS A 20 -16.35 0.80 3.69
C LYS A 20 -14.99 0.12 3.66
N LEU A 21 -14.91 -1.10 3.13
CA LEU A 21 -13.65 -1.83 3.03
C LEU A 21 -12.62 -1.09 2.16
N MET A 22 -13.06 -0.48 1.06
CA MET A 22 -12.21 0.38 0.22
C MET A 22 -11.62 1.54 1.02
N TRP A 23 -12.40 2.23 1.86
CA TRP A 23 -11.89 3.29 2.73
C TRP A 23 -10.95 2.74 3.80
N VAL A 24 -11.23 1.57 4.38
CA VAL A 24 -10.34 0.96 5.39
C VAL A 24 -8.99 0.58 4.80
N CYS A 25 -8.97 -0.11 3.65
CA CYS A 25 -7.74 -0.45 2.95
C CYS A 25 -7.04 0.81 2.43
N GLY A 26 -7.79 1.72 1.81
CA GLY A 26 -7.25 2.95 1.23
C GLY A 26 -6.64 3.88 2.27
N LEU A 27 -7.29 4.11 3.40
CA LEU A 27 -6.71 4.93 4.47
C LEU A 27 -5.51 4.26 5.14
N GLY A 28 -5.47 2.93 5.19
CA GLY A 28 -4.27 2.18 5.57
C GLY A 28 -3.12 2.43 4.59
N TRP A 29 -3.39 2.35 3.29
CA TRP A 29 -2.44 2.72 2.23
C TRP A 29 -1.95 4.16 2.31
N ALA A 30 -2.84 5.10 2.66
CA ALA A 30 -2.45 6.49 2.87
C ALA A 30 -1.51 6.62 4.08
N ALA A 31 -1.79 5.91 5.18
CA ALA A 31 -0.91 5.88 6.35
C ALA A 31 0.46 5.27 6.02
N ASP A 32 0.50 4.15 5.30
CA ASP A 32 1.74 3.53 4.82
C ASP A 32 2.57 4.49 3.96
N ALA A 33 1.91 5.21 3.03
CA ALA A 33 2.58 6.20 2.19
C ALA A 33 3.19 7.33 3.03
N MET A 34 2.53 7.75 4.11
CA MET A 34 3.10 8.72 5.04
C MET A 34 4.37 8.18 5.70
N GLU A 35 4.35 6.94 6.21
CA GLU A 35 5.49 6.30 6.87
C GLU A 35 6.69 6.08 5.95
N VAL A 36 6.45 5.85 4.66
CA VAL A 36 7.52 5.68 3.66
C VAL A 36 8.11 7.02 3.26
N LEU A 37 7.28 8.03 3.02
CA LEU A 37 7.73 9.29 2.42
C LEU A 37 8.19 10.33 3.44
N LEU A 38 7.77 10.21 4.71
CA LEU A 38 8.17 11.16 5.76
C LEU A 38 9.68 11.30 5.93
N ILE A 39 10.45 10.26 5.58
CA ILE A 39 11.89 10.27 5.81
C ILE A 39 12.56 11.32 4.91
N ALA A 40 12.05 11.55 3.70
CA ALA A 40 12.55 12.60 2.82
C ALA A 40 12.45 14.00 3.45
N PHE A 41 11.46 14.21 4.33
CA PHE A 41 11.23 15.46 5.05
C PHE A 41 12.02 15.55 6.36
N ALA A 42 12.19 14.43 7.06
CA ALA A 42 12.90 14.35 8.34
C ALA A 42 14.43 14.30 8.20
N LEU A 43 14.93 13.70 7.11
CA LEU A 43 16.36 13.39 6.92
C LEU A 43 17.30 14.61 7.04
N PRO A 44 16.95 15.82 6.53
CA PRO A 44 17.79 17.00 6.72
C PRO A 44 17.98 17.37 8.20
N ALA A 45 16.89 17.38 8.98
CA ALA A 45 16.92 17.73 10.40
C ALA A 45 17.65 16.67 11.24
N ILE A 46 17.39 15.38 10.99
CA ILE A 46 18.11 14.26 11.62
C ILE A 46 19.60 14.36 11.30
N GLY A 47 19.93 14.64 10.04
CA GLY A 47 21.29 14.77 9.56
C GLY A 47 22.06 15.89 10.24
N GLN A 48 21.39 17.00 10.56
CA GLN A 48 21.96 18.11 11.29
C GLN A 48 22.14 17.80 12.78
N GLU A 49 21.13 17.21 13.43
CA GLU A 49 21.16 16.89 14.86
C GLU A 49 22.27 15.89 15.22
N TRP A 50 22.45 14.85 14.41
CA TRP A 50 23.43 13.79 14.66
C TRP A 50 24.68 13.89 13.79
N ASN A 51 24.86 15.01 13.08
CA ASN A 51 25.99 15.28 12.18
C ASN A 51 26.29 14.09 11.22
N LEU A 52 25.25 13.59 10.56
CA LEU A 52 25.34 12.39 9.74
C LEU A 52 26.07 12.65 8.42
N SER A 53 26.96 11.73 8.07
CA SER A 53 27.59 11.64 6.75
C SER A 53 26.56 11.31 5.65
N ASN A 54 26.89 11.62 4.39
CA ASN A 54 26.03 11.29 3.25
C ASN A 54 25.73 9.79 3.12
N PRO A 55 26.70 8.86 3.31
CA PRO A 55 26.41 7.43 3.34
C PRO A 55 25.42 7.03 4.44
N GLN A 56 25.53 7.61 5.65
CA GLN A 56 24.60 7.33 6.75
C GLN A 56 23.18 7.81 6.42
N LYS A 57 23.04 9.00 5.82
CA LYS A 57 21.76 9.53 5.36
C LYS A 57 21.12 8.61 4.31
N GLY A 58 21.91 8.16 3.33
CA GLY A 58 21.46 7.21 2.31
C GLY A 58 21.02 5.87 2.90
N PHE A 59 21.78 5.36 3.87
CA PHE A 59 21.44 4.11 4.57
C PHE A 59 20.12 4.22 5.35
N LEU A 60 19.92 5.32 6.08
CA LEU A 60 18.67 5.58 6.78
C LEU A 60 17.46 5.69 5.82
N GLY A 61 17.63 6.38 4.68
CA GLY A 61 16.60 6.43 3.64
C GLY A 61 16.28 5.06 3.03
N THR A 62 17.26 4.14 3.00
CA THR A 62 17.11 2.79 2.42
C THR A 62 16.54 1.77 3.42
N ALA A 63 16.70 2.01 4.72
CA ALA A 63 16.35 1.07 5.80
C ALA A 63 14.89 0.57 5.71
N ILE A 64 13.95 1.47 5.42
CA ILE A 64 12.54 1.10 5.30
C ILE A 64 12.28 0.17 4.11
N PHE A 65 12.96 0.39 2.97
CA PHE A 65 12.81 -0.46 1.79
C PHE A 65 13.40 -1.86 2.00
N LEU A 66 14.48 -1.99 2.77
CA LEU A 66 15.00 -3.30 3.20
C LEU A 66 13.98 -4.04 4.06
N GLY A 67 13.32 -3.32 4.97
CA GLY A 67 12.18 -3.82 5.73
C GLY A 67 11.06 -4.31 4.82
N MET A 68 10.63 -3.47 3.88
CA MET A 68 9.55 -3.78 2.94
C MET A 68 9.85 -5.02 2.09
N LEU A 69 11.09 -5.19 1.66
CA LEU A 69 11.53 -6.38 0.92
C LEU A 69 11.31 -7.66 1.74
N ALA A 70 11.76 -7.67 3.00
CA ALA A 70 11.55 -8.80 3.90
C ALA A 70 10.06 -9.00 4.20
N GLY A 71 9.34 -7.92 4.47
CA GLY A 71 7.91 -7.92 4.80
C GLY A 71 7.05 -8.47 3.67
N ALA A 72 7.26 -8.03 2.43
CA ALA A 72 6.50 -8.48 1.27
C ALA A 72 6.59 -9.99 1.07
N TRP A 73 7.78 -10.57 1.27
CA TRP A 73 7.96 -12.01 1.19
C TRP A 73 7.29 -12.73 2.37
N THR A 74 7.53 -12.28 3.60
CA THR A 74 7.01 -12.96 4.80
C THR A 74 5.50 -12.89 4.89
N TRP A 75 4.89 -11.70 4.76
CA TRP A 75 3.46 -11.51 4.96
C TRP A 75 2.61 -12.08 3.84
N GLY A 76 3.09 -12.08 2.60
CA GLY A 76 2.40 -12.75 1.49
C GLY A 76 2.17 -14.23 1.82
N LEU A 77 3.25 -14.96 2.14
CA LEU A 77 3.20 -16.38 2.50
C LEU A 77 2.43 -16.63 3.80
N LEU A 78 2.60 -15.77 4.80
CA LEU A 78 1.98 -15.94 6.09
C LEU A 78 0.47 -15.74 5.99
N SER A 79 0.01 -14.68 5.31
CA SER A 79 -1.42 -14.41 5.12
C SER A 79 -2.16 -15.51 4.35
N ASP A 80 -1.48 -16.17 3.40
CA ASP A 80 -2.02 -17.34 2.70
C ASP A 80 -2.19 -18.56 3.62
N ARG A 81 -1.38 -18.66 4.69
CA ARG A 81 -1.34 -19.83 5.58
C ARG A 81 -2.22 -19.69 6.81
N ILE A 82 -2.18 -18.52 7.47
CA ILE A 82 -2.86 -18.27 8.75
C ILE A 82 -4.10 -17.37 8.63
N GLY A 83 -4.41 -16.87 7.43
CA GLY A 83 -5.58 -16.05 7.16
C GLY A 83 -5.26 -14.62 6.72
N ARG A 84 -6.14 -14.07 5.87
CA ARG A 84 -5.98 -12.71 5.34
C ARG A 84 -6.10 -11.69 6.45
N LYS A 85 -7.08 -11.86 7.35
CA LYS A 85 -7.34 -10.94 8.47
C LYS A 85 -6.15 -10.80 9.39
N THR A 86 -5.46 -11.89 9.69
CA THR A 86 -4.28 -11.85 10.58
C THR A 86 -3.16 -11.02 9.97
N GLY A 87 -2.84 -11.24 8.68
CA GLY A 87 -1.88 -10.39 7.98
C GLY A 87 -2.36 -8.94 7.90
N PHE A 88 -3.65 -8.74 7.62
CA PHE A 88 -4.26 -7.42 7.43
C PHE A 88 -4.19 -6.54 8.67
N ILE A 89 -4.28 -7.13 9.87
CA ILE A 89 -4.18 -6.40 11.15
C ILE A 89 -2.72 -6.28 11.60
N SER A 90 -1.94 -7.37 11.51
CA SER A 90 -0.59 -7.39 12.05
C SER A 90 0.37 -6.47 11.30
N THR A 91 0.25 -6.37 9.97
CA THR A 91 1.11 -5.53 9.13
C THR A 91 1.01 -4.05 9.51
N VAL A 92 -0.21 -3.50 9.55
CA VAL A 92 -0.44 -2.11 10.00
C VAL A 92 -0.09 -1.92 11.48
N GLY A 93 -0.35 -2.92 12.33
CA GLY A 93 0.00 -2.84 13.75
C GLY A 93 1.51 -2.73 13.98
N ILE A 94 2.30 -3.50 13.23
CA ILE A 94 3.76 -3.47 13.27
C ILE A 94 4.29 -2.15 12.71
N ASP A 95 3.81 -1.75 11.53
CA ASP A 95 4.18 -0.48 10.91
C ASP A 95 3.92 0.69 11.87
N SER A 96 2.69 0.85 12.36
CA SER A 96 2.34 1.99 13.20
C SER A 96 3.03 1.97 14.58
N LEU A 97 3.27 0.79 15.16
CA LEU A 97 3.98 0.68 16.43
C LEU A 97 5.45 1.09 16.29
N PHE A 98 6.17 0.53 15.32
CA PHE A 98 7.58 0.85 15.13
C PHE A 98 7.78 2.24 14.50
N GLY A 99 6.81 2.72 13.73
CA GLY A 99 6.70 4.10 13.27
C GLY A 99 6.67 5.07 14.44
N LEU A 100 5.76 4.85 15.40
CA LEU A 100 5.69 5.66 16.61
C LEU A 100 6.96 5.55 17.47
N LEU A 101 7.49 4.33 17.67
CA LEU A 101 8.72 4.13 18.43
C LEU A 101 9.93 4.83 17.80
N SER A 102 9.94 5.02 16.47
CA SER A 102 10.99 5.78 15.76
C SER A 102 11.11 7.21 16.27
N ALA A 103 10.01 7.83 16.75
CA ALA A 103 10.04 9.17 17.35
C ALA A 103 10.88 9.24 18.64
N PHE A 104 11.02 8.12 19.34
CA PHE A 104 11.75 8.00 20.60
C PHE A 104 13.16 7.42 20.43
N SER A 105 13.64 7.29 19.18
CA SER A 105 14.95 6.70 18.91
C SER A 105 16.07 7.54 19.57
N PRO A 106 16.93 6.94 20.42
CA PRO A 106 17.99 7.67 21.10
C PRO A 106 19.25 7.86 20.25
N SER A 107 19.39 7.09 19.17
CA SER A 107 20.54 7.18 18.26
C SER A 107 20.20 6.78 16.83
N PHE A 108 21.11 7.11 15.91
CA PHE A 108 21.03 6.77 14.49
C PHE A 108 20.74 5.28 14.24
N ILE A 109 21.47 4.39 14.91
CA ILE A 109 21.32 2.94 14.70
C ILE A 109 19.94 2.45 15.15
N TRP A 110 19.44 2.96 16.28
CA TRP A 110 18.09 2.64 16.73
C TRP A 110 17.04 3.12 15.72
N LEU A 111 17.20 4.34 15.18
CA LEU A 111 16.28 4.85 14.17
C LEU A 111 16.29 3.97 12.90
N VAL A 112 17.46 3.56 12.44
CA VAL A 112 17.59 2.65 11.29
C VAL A 112 16.86 1.33 11.53
N ILE A 113 17.07 0.70 12.70
CA ILE A 113 16.42 -0.57 13.05
C ILE A 113 14.90 -0.40 13.10
N LEU A 114 14.41 0.63 13.78
CA LEU A 114 12.98 0.91 13.90
C LEU A 114 12.35 1.20 12.54
N ARG A 115 13.06 1.90 11.66
CA ARG A 115 12.61 2.17 10.28
C ARG A 115 12.56 0.92 9.42
N ALA A 116 13.52 0.02 9.56
CA ALA A 116 13.47 -1.29 8.91
C ALA A 116 12.30 -2.14 9.43
N LEU A 117 12.03 -2.14 10.74
CA LEU A 117 10.88 -2.85 11.31
C LEU A 117 9.54 -2.25 10.88
N THR A 118 9.49 -0.93 10.75
CA THR A 118 8.31 -0.24 10.22
C THR A 118 8.06 -0.66 8.77
N GLY A 119 9.12 -0.64 7.94
CA GLY A 119 9.07 -1.12 6.57
C GLY A 119 8.65 -2.59 6.44
N PHE A 120 9.04 -3.44 7.39
CA PHE A 120 8.60 -4.84 7.44
C PHE A 120 7.07 -4.97 7.58
N GLY A 121 6.43 -4.07 8.33
CA GLY A 121 4.97 -3.96 8.38
C GLY A 121 4.40 -3.52 7.02
N VAL A 122 4.84 -2.35 6.53
CA VAL A 122 4.37 -1.75 5.26
C VAL A 122 4.48 -2.72 4.07
N GLY A 123 5.61 -3.43 3.95
CA GLY A 123 5.84 -4.36 2.85
C GLY A 123 4.81 -5.48 2.77
N GLY A 124 4.23 -5.86 3.91
CA GLY A 124 3.14 -6.83 3.97
C GLY A 124 1.75 -6.24 3.77
N THR A 125 1.53 -4.98 4.13
CA THR A 125 0.23 -4.32 3.99
C THR A 125 -0.19 -4.29 2.52
N LEU A 126 0.72 -3.94 1.60
CA LEU A 126 0.45 -3.86 0.16
C LEU A 126 -0.19 -5.15 -0.42
N PRO A 127 0.45 -6.33 -0.39
CA PRO A 127 -0.12 -7.55 -0.96
C PRO A 127 -1.35 -8.08 -0.20
N VAL A 128 -1.40 -7.89 1.14
CA VAL A 128 -2.50 -8.42 1.95
C VAL A 128 -3.78 -7.60 1.75
N ASP A 129 -3.67 -6.28 1.71
CA ASP A 129 -4.80 -5.38 1.43
C ASP A 129 -5.38 -5.64 0.04
N TYR A 130 -4.51 -5.83 -0.96
CA TYR A 130 -4.93 -6.21 -2.30
C TYR A 130 -5.71 -7.53 -2.31
N SER A 131 -5.20 -8.53 -1.60
CA SER A 131 -5.80 -9.86 -1.57
C SER A 131 -7.17 -9.84 -0.90
N ILE A 132 -7.28 -9.26 0.30
CA ILE A 132 -8.53 -9.23 1.04
C ILE A 132 -9.58 -8.40 0.29
N PHE A 133 -9.20 -7.22 -0.23
CA PHE A 133 -10.14 -6.37 -0.95
C PHE A 133 -10.61 -7.01 -2.26
N ALA A 134 -9.69 -7.60 -3.04
CA ALA A 134 -10.03 -8.29 -4.29
C ALA A 134 -11.01 -9.44 -4.08
N GLU A 135 -10.89 -10.16 -2.96
CA GLU A 135 -11.77 -11.27 -2.62
C GLU A 135 -13.20 -10.79 -2.34
N TYR A 136 -13.40 -9.61 -1.73
CA TYR A 136 -14.74 -9.04 -1.54
C TYR A 136 -15.34 -8.34 -2.77
N LEU A 137 -14.62 -8.28 -3.90
CA LEU A 137 -15.06 -7.57 -5.11
C LEU A 137 -15.63 -8.52 -6.18
N PRO A 138 -16.78 -8.15 -6.78
CA PRO A 138 -17.28 -8.78 -8.01
C PRO A 138 -16.25 -8.76 -9.13
N VAL A 139 -16.21 -9.79 -9.97
CA VAL A 139 -15.13 -10.03 -10.95
C VAL A 139 -15.02 -8.87 -11.94
N GLN A 140 -16.15 -8.34 -12.40
CA GLN A 140 -16.22 -7.29 -13.42
C GLN A 140 -15.66 -5.96 -12.92
N LYS A 141 -15.91 -5.62 -11.64
CA LYS A 141 -15.53 -4.34 -11.04
C LYS A 141 -14.17 -4.37 -10.36
N ARG A 142 -13.62 -5.56 -10.10
CA ARG A 142 -12.37 -5.75 -9.37
C ARG A 142 -11.24 -4.88 -9.89
N GLY A 143 -11.01 -4.85 -11.21
CA GLY A 143 -9.92 -4.09 -11.81
C GLY A 143 -9.93 -2.58 -11.48
N ARG A 144 -11.08 -1.94 -11.63
CA ARG A 144 -11.26 -0.51 -11.39
C ARG A 144 -10.96 -0.15 -9.93
N TYR A 145 -11.59 -0.86 -9.00
CA TYR A 145 -11.48 -0.53 -7.58
C TYR A 145 -10.11 -0.85 -7.01
N LEU A 146 -9.44 -1.88 -7.52
CA LEU A 146 -8.04 -2.15 -7.19
C LEU A 146 -7.12 -0.99 -7.64
N VAL A 147 -7.34 -0.42 -8.83
CA VAL A 147 -6.57 0.78 -9.27
C VAL A 147 -6.96 2.02 -8.47
N MET A 148 -8.23 2.19 -8.09
CA MET A 148 -8.63 3.32 -7.24
C MET A 148 -8.03 3.23 -5.83
N LEU A 149 -7.70 2.03 -5.34
CA LEU A 149 -7.01 1.86 -4.06
C LEU A 149 -5.64 2.56 -4.07
N GLU A 150 -4.90 2.46 -5.18
CA GLU A 150 -3.61 3.15 -5.36
C GLU A 150 -3.71 4.67 -5.23
N SER A 151 -4.87 5.26 -5.52
CA SER A 151 -5.06 6.71 -5.43
C SER A 151 -4.92 7.24 -4.01
N PHE A 152 -5.12 6.39 -3.00
CA PHE A 152 -4.92 6.76 -1.60
C PHE A 152 -3.45 6.98 -1.24
N TRP A 153 -2.51 6.40 -2.01
CA TRP A 153 -1.09 6.68 -1.85
C TRP A 153 -0.78 8.17 -2.08
N ALA A 154 -1.44 8.80 -3.05
CA ALA A 154 -1.34 10.25 -3.26
C ALA A 154 -1.87 11.03 -2.06
N LEU A 155 -3.02 10.61 -1.48
CA LEU A 155 -3.58 11.25 -0.29
C LEU A 155 -2.61 11.18 0.88
N GLY A 156 -1.97 10.03 1.09
CA GLY A 156 -0.93 9.87 2.10
C GLY A 156 0.30 10.73 1.84
N THR A 157 0.74 10.84 0.58
CA THR A 157 1.85 11.73 0.19
C THR A 157 1.54 13.20 0.50
N ILE A 158 0.34 13.65 0.14
CA ILE A 158 -0.15 15.01 0.42
C ILE A 158 -0.21 15.25 1.94
N ALA A 159 -0.76 14.29 2.69
CA ALA A 159 -0.84 14.36 4.15
C ALA A 159 0.54 14.41 4.80
N ALA A 160 1.50 13.60 4.35
CA ALA A 160 2.87 13.62 4.86
C ALA A 160 3.58 14.94 4.57
N ALA A 161 3.46 15.45 3.34
CA ALA A 161 4.06 16.74 2.98
C ALA A 161 3.44 17.89 3.78
N GLY A 162 2.12 17.90 3.94
CA GLY A 162 1.40 18.89 4.76
C GLY A 162 1.76 18.80 6.25
N LEU A 163 1.82 17.58 6.80
CA LEU A 163 2.22 17.35 8.18
C LEU A 163 3.67 17.80 8.41
N ALA A 164 4.58 17.47 7.49
CA ALA A 164 5.97 17.91 7.55
C ALA A 164 6.10 19.43 7.50
N TRP A 165 5.33 20.10 6.63
CA TRP A 165 5.30 21.55 6.52
C TRP A 165 4.93 22.22 7.85
N LEU A 166 3.90 21.71 8.53
CA LEU A 166 3.38 22.31 9.77
C LEU A 166 4.23 21.97 11.00
N VAL A 167 4.76 20.75 11.06
CA VAL A 167 5.36 20.18 12.28
C VAL A 167 6.87 20.37 12.33
N VAL A 168 7.61 20.11 11.25
CA VAL A 168 9.07 20.08 11.30
C VAL A 168 9.68 21.42 11.69
N PRO A 169 9.23 22.59 11.18
CA PRO A 169 9.82 23.87 11.55
C PRO A 169 9.63 24.26 13.03
N ASN A 170 8.53 23.82 13.66
CA ASN A 170 8.16 24.27 15.01
C ASN A 170 8.45 23.24 16.10
N LEU A 171 8.24 21.96 15.80
CA LEU A 171 8.32 20.86 16.77
C LEU A 171 9.45 19.87 16.43
N GLY A 172 9.97 19.89 15.21
CA GLY A 172 11.05 19.00 14.77
C GLY A 172 10.58 17.63 14.28
N TRP A 173 11.56 16.82 13.86
CA TRP A 173 11.33 15.57 13.13
C TRP A 173 10.76 14.43 13.99
N ARG A 174 11.00 14.44 15.31
CA ARG A 174 10.44 13.42 16.22
C ARG A 174 8.91 13.49 16.28
N TRP A 175 8.37 14.71 16.33
CA TRP A 175 6.92 14.92 16.27
C TRP A 175 6.33 14.54 14.93
N LEU A 176 7.06 14.75 13.83
CA LEU A 176 6.63 14.28 12.51
C LEU A 176 6.45 12.75 12.52
N LEU A 177 7.42 12.00 13.03
CA LEU A 177 7.34 10.53 13.17
C LEU A 177 6.21 10.07 14.09
N ALA A 178 6.02 10.76 15.22
CA ALA A 178 4.97 10.40 16.16
C ALA A 178 3.57 10.62 15.57
N LEU A 179 3.36 11.75 14.89
CA LEU A 179 2.07 12.12 14.32
C LEU A 179 1.75 11.36 13.02
N SER A 180 2.76 10.97 12.23
CA SER A 180 2.55 10.16 11.03
C SER A 180 2.05 8.75 11.34
N ALA A 181 2.40 8.20 12.50
CA ALA A 181 1.96 6.88 12.94
C ALA A 181 0.50 6.85 13.42
N VAL A 182 -0.09 8.00 13.79
CA VAL A 182 -1.44 8.09 14.38
C VAL A 182 -2.53 7.55 13.44
N PRO A 183 -2.59 7.95 12.13
CA PRO A 183 -3.54 7.36 11.19
C PRO A 183 -3.45 5.84 11.14
N GLY A 184 -2.25 5.27 11.09
CA GLY A 184 -2.05 3.83 11.06
C GLY A 184 -2.55 3.13 12.34
N LEU A 185 -2.32 3.73 13.52
CA LEU A 185 -2.87 3.22 14.79
C LEU A 185 -4.40 3.22 14.80
N ILE A 186 -5.04 4.27 14.28
CA ILE A 186 -6.50 4.33 14.15
C ILE A 186 -6.99 3.23 13.22
N ILE A 187 -6.34 3.06 12.06
CA ILE A 187 -6.68 2.02 11.09
C ILE A 187 -6.49 0.63 11.68
N PHE A 188 -5.45 0.38 12.47
CA PHE A 188 -5.25 -0.88 13.17
C PHE A 188 -6.48 -1.29 14.02
N PHE A 189 -7.06 -0.36 14.79
CA PHE A 189 -8.27 -0.66 15.56
C PHE A 189 -9.50 -0.86 14.67
N ILE A 190 -9.62 -0.12 13.57
CA ILE A 190 -10.72 -0.28 12.61
C ILE A 190 -10.64 -1.65 11.92
N ARG A 191 -9.46 -2.07 11.46
CA ARG A 191 -9.23 -3.35 10.76
C ARG A 191 -9.62 -4.57 11.60
N ARG A 192 -9.60 -4.49 12.94
CA ARG A 192 -10.08 -5.59 13.83
C ARG A 192 -11.54 -5.97 13.59
N HIS A 193 -12.36 -5.03 13.13
CA HIS A 193 -13.78 -5.22 12.87
C HIS A 193 -14.06 -5.80 11.48
N VAL A 194 -13.07 -5.83 10.58
CA VAL A 194 -13.22 -6.41 9.24
C VAL A 194 -13.28 -7.94 9.36
N PRO A 195 -14.26 -8.60 8.73
CA PRO A 195 -14.36 -10.06 8.73
C PRO A 195 -13.25 -10.70 7.88
N GLU A 196 -12.93 -11.96 8.21
CA GLU A 196 -11.98 -12.75 7.42
C GLU A 196 -12.50 -12.99 6.00
N SER A 197 -11.59 -13.14 5.04
CA SER A 197 -11.97 -13.40 3.65
C SER A 197 -12.82 -14.67 3.52
N PRO A 198 -14.01 -14.57 2.91
CA PRO A 198 -14.83 -15.75 2.67
C PRO A 198 -14.18 -16.70 1.66
N ARG A 199 -13.34 -16.19 0.73
CA ARG A 199 -12.57 -17.04 -0.19
C ARG A 199 -11.53 -17.87 0.56
N TYR A 200 -10.78 -17.23 1.47
CA TYR A 200 -9.79 -17.92 2.30
C TYR A 200 -10.46 -19.01 3.16
N LEU A 201 -11.57 -18.69 3.81
CA LEU A 201 -12.33 -19.63 4.64
C LEU A 201 -12.82 -20.83 3.81
N LEU A 202 -13.34 -20.57 2.62
CA LEU A 202 -13.83 -21.62 1.72
C LEU A 202 -12.71 -22.58 1.28
N VAL A 203 -11.55 -22.04 0.90
CA VAL A 203 -10.35 -22.85 0.54
C VAL A 203 -9.79 -23.59 1.76
N SER A 204 -9.98 -23.04 2.96
CA SER A 204 -9.57 -23.66 4.23
C SER A 204 -10.59 -24.68 4.76
N GLY A 205 -11.64 -25.01 4.00
CA GLY A 205 -12.68 -25.96 4.39
C GLY A 205 -13.74 -25.43 5.35
N ARG A 206 -13.67 -24.15 5.73
CA ARG A 206 -14.58 -23.48 6.68
C ARG A 206 -15.78 -22.88 5.95
N LYS A 207 -16.58 -23.73 5.29
CA LYS A 207 -17.70 -23.34 4.42
C LYS A 207 -18.78 -22.52 5.12
N GLU A 208 -19.18 -22.96 6.31
CA GLU A 208 -20.28 -22.34 7.07
C GLU A 208 -19.95 -20.89 7.45
N GLU A 209 -18.71 -20.66 7.89
CA GLU A 209 -18.23 -19.32 8.22
C GLU A 209 -18.13 -18.43 6.98
N ALA A 210 -17.65 -18.96 5.86
CA ALA A 210 -17.62 -18.24 4.59
C ALA A 210 -19.03 -17.80 4.16
N TYR A 211 -20.00 -18.71 4.24
CA TYR A 211 -21.40 -18.41 3.92
C TYR A 211 -22.01 -17.38 4.89
N ALA A 212 -21.75 -17.51 6.20
CA ALA A 212 -22.23 -16.56 7.20
C ALA A 212 -21.70 -15.14 6.96
N ILE A 213 -20.42 -15.00 6.59
CA ILE A 213 -19.83 -13.70 6.23
C ILE A 213 -20.48 -13.16 4.96
N LEU A 214 -20.62 -13.95 3.90
CA LEU A 214 -21.28 -13.50 2.67
C LEU A 214 -22.74 -13.09 2.91
N LYS A 215 -23.48 -13.81 3.76
CA LYS A 215 -24.86 -13.45 4.15
C LYS A 215 -24.89 -12.11 4.90
N LYS A 216 -23.93 -11.85 5.80
CA LYS A 216 -23.79 -10.56 6.49
C LYS A 216 -23.47 -9.42 5.51
N VAL A 217 -22.56 -9.66 4.55
CA VAL A 217 -22.23 -8.69 3.51
C VAL A 217 -23.44 -8.41 2.60
N ALA A 218 -24.19 -9.45 2.23
CA ALA A 218 -25.41 -9.32 1.44
C ALA A 218 -26.43 -8.41 2.15
N LEU A 219 -26.68 -8.68 3.44
CA LEU A 219 -27.58 -7.88 4.27
C LEU A 219 -27.15 -6.41 4.34
N GLU A 220 -25.86 -6.13 4.55
CA GLU A 220 -25.34 -4.76 4.57
C GLU A 220 -25.46 -4.05 3.22
N ASN A 221 -25.39 -4.81 2.13
CA ASN A 221 -25.56 -4.32 0.77
C ASN A 221 -27.03 -4.16 0.35
N GLY A 222 -27.98 -4.68 1.13
CA GLY A 222 -29.40 -4.71 0.77
C GLY A 222 -29.73 -5.74 -0.33
N THR A 223 -28.87 -6.75 -0.49
CA THR A 223 -29.05 -7.88 -1.41
C THR A 223 -29.34 -9.15 -0.61
N ASP A 224 -29.88 -10.17 -1.26
CA ASP A 224 -30.12 -11.47 -0.63
C ASP A 224 -29.18 -12.55 -1.19
N LEU A 225 -28.78 -13.49 -0.32
CA LEU A 225 -27.97 -14.65 -0.69
C LEU A 225 -28.86 -15.92 -0.54
N PRO A 226 -29.14 -16.65 -1.63
CA PRO A 226 -30.10 -17.75 -1.62
C PRO A 226 -29.73 -18.84 -0.63
N GLU A 227 -30.73 -19.42 0.01
CA GLU A 227 -30.54 -20.59 0.85
C GLU A 227 -30.06 -21.78 0.00
N GLY A 228 -28.91 -22.32 0.37
CA GLY A 228 -28.25 -23.36 -0.41
C GLY A 228 -26.77 -23.58 -0.11
N GLY A 229 -26.09 -22.66 0.57
CA GLY A 229 -24.68 -22.84 0.93
C GLY A 229 -23.71 -22.64 -0.26
N LEU A 230 -22.42 -22.87 0.00
CA LEU A 230 -21.35 -22.69 -0.98
C LEU A 230 -20.76 -24.02 -1.44
N ILE A 231 -20.59 -24.15 -2.75
CA ILE A 231 -19.83 -25.24 -3.36
C ILE A 231 -18.35 -25.03 -3.00
N ALA A 232 -17.73 -26.03 -2.35
CA ALA A 232 -16.28 -25.98 -2.14
C ALA A 232 -15.57 -26.05 -3.49
N PRO A 233 -14.56 -25.21 -3.73
CA PRO A 233 -13.66 -25.44 -4.84
C PRO A 233 -12.97 -26.81 -4.63
N PRO A 234 -12.62 -27.51 -5.72
CA PRO A 234 -11.81 -28.72 -5.60
C PRO A 234 -10.53 -28.41 -4.82
N PRO A 235 -9.98 -29.37 -4.06
CA PRO A 235 -8.76 -29.16 -3.29
C PRO A 235 -7.60 -28.83 -4.24
N VAL A 236 -7.30 -27.55 -4.39
CA VAL A 236 -6.14 -27.08 -5.15
C VAL A 236 -4.96 -27.04 -4.18
N ALA A 237 -3.85 -27.69 -4.56
CA ALA A 237 -2.62 -27.57 -3.79
C ALA A 237 -2.24 -26.08 -3.65
N ARG A 238 -1.91 -25.64 -2.42
CA ARG A 238 -1.45 -24.27 -2.20
C ARG A 238 -0.27 -23.98 -3.13
N GLY A 239 -0.33 -22.85 -3.83
CA GLY A 239 0.72 -22.43 -4.75
C GLY A 239 2.07 -22.33 -4.03
N ARG A 240 3.13 -22.81 -4.68
CA ARG A 240 4.52 -22.74 -4.20
C ARG A 240 5.23 -21.64 -4.99
N ILE A 241 6.26 -21.05 -4.40
CA ILE A 241 7.09 -20.03 -5.08
C ILE A 241 7.67 -20.57 -6.40
N ARG A 242 8.00 -21.86 -6.45
CA ARG A 242 8.47 -22.54 -7.67
C ARG A 242 7.47 -22.50 -8.83
N ASP A 243 6.17 -22.36 -8.55
CA ASP A 243 5.12 -22.38 -9.58
C ASP A 243 5.16 -21.09 -10.42
N LEU A 244 5.74 -20.01 -9.90
CA LEU A 244 5.99 -18.76 -10.64
C LEU A 244 6.97 -18.93 -11.81
N TRP A 245 7.76 -20.01 -11.80
CA TRP A 245 8.75 -20.34 -12.81
C TRP A 245 8.26 -21.35 -13.85
N THR A 246 6.97 -21.71 -13.81
CA THR A 246 6.35 -22.51 -14.86
C THR A 246 6.37 -21.75 -16.20
N PRO A 247 6.40 -22.43 -17.36
CA PRO A 247 6.39 -21.77 -18.68
C PRO A 247 5.22 -20.79 -18.88
N ALA A 248 4.10 -21.02 -18.19
CA ALA A 248 2.92 -20.15 -18.23
C ALA A 248 3.13 -18.81 -17.49
N LEU A 249 3.95 -18.78 -16.44
CA LEU A 249 4.09 -17.62 -15.55
C LEU A 249 5.46 -16.95 -15.59
N SER A 250 6.53 -17.67 -15.93
CA SER A 250 7.92 -17.17 -15.83
C SER A 250 8.16 -15.87 -16.59
N ARG A 251 7.67 -15.77 -17.83
CA ARG A 251 7.76 -14.55 -18.64
C ARG A 251 7.03 -13.38 -17.98
N THR A 252 5.83 -13.63 -17.45
CA THR A 252 5.03 -12.62 -16.76
C THR A 252 5.73 -12.16 -15.48
N THR A 253 6.29 -13.09 -14.70
CA THR A 253 7.04 -12.80 -13.47
C THR A 253 8.23 -11.89 -13.76
N ILE A 254 9.09 -12.24 -14.73
CA ILE A 254 10.28 -11.44 -15.08
C ILE A 254 9.87 -10.05 -15.58
N LEU A 255 8.87 -9.96 -16.46
CA LEU A 255 8.40 -8.67 -16.97
C LEU A 255 7.86 -7.78 -15.85
N LEU A 256 7.08 -8.35 -14.93
CA LEU A 256 6.56 -7.60 -13.78
C LEU A 256 7.69 -7.12 -12.86
N TRP A 257 8.73 -7.92 -12.63
CA TRP A 257 9.88 -7.50 -11.83
C TRP A 257 10.64 -6.33 -12.48
N VAL A 258 10.90 -6.40 -13.78
CA VAL A 258 11.57 -5.31 -14.51
C VAL A 258 10.74 -4.03 -14.48
N ILE A 259 9.42 -4.16 -14.72
CA ILE A 259 8.51 -3.01 -14.68
C ILE A 259 8.48 -2.40 -13.28
N TRP A 260 8.34 -3.21 -12.23
CA TRP A 260 8.31 -2.73 -10.85
C TRP A 260 9.64 -2.11 -10.43
N PHE A 261 10.77 -2.67 -10.87
CA PHE A 261 12.08 -2.08 -10.64
C PHE A 261 12.18 -0.69 -11.27
N ALA A 262 11.81 -0.55 -12.55
CA ALA A 262 11.84 0.73 -13.26
C ALA A 262 10.90 1.77 -12.62
N ILE A 263 9.67 1.38 -12.27
CA ILE A 263 8.70 2.25 -11.60
C ILE A 263 9.23 2.69 -10.24
N SER A 264 9.75 1.76 -9.43
CA SER A 264 10.23 2.07 -8.08
C SER A 264 11.46 2.96 -8.11
N LEU A 265 12.40 2.70 -9.03
CA LEU A 265 13.61 3.51 -9.21
C LEU A 265 13.24 4.95 -9.60
N GLY A 266 12.35 5.11 -10.58
CA GLY A 266 11.89 6.43 -11.03
C GLY A 266 11.08 7.16 -9.96
N TYR A 267 10.09 6.50 -9.36
CA TYR A 267 9.20 7.12 -8.39
C TYR A 267 9.95 7.48 -7.10
N TYR A 268 10.49 6.51 -6.37
CA TYR A 268 11.11 6.79 -5.07
C TYR A 268 12.40 7.58 -5.21
N GLY A 269 13.21 7.30 -6.24
CA GLY A 269 14.45 8.01 -6.50
C GLY A 269 14.23 9.50 -6.71
N VAL A 270 13.27 9.87 -7.58
CA VAL A 270 12.92 11.28 -7.80
C VAL A 270 12.34 11.89 -6.54
N PHE A 271 11.36 11.26 -5.87
CA PHE A 271 10.72 11.85 -4.69
C PHE A 271 11.65 12.06 -3.49
N THR A 272 12.61 11.17 -3.26
CA THR A 272 13.60 11.35 -2.18
C THR A 272 14.69 12.37 -2.54
N TRP A 273 15.10 12.45 -3.80
CA TRP A 273 16.18 13.33 -4.25
C TRP A 273 15.71 14.77 -4.54
N LEU A 274 14.53 14.95 -5.13
CA LEU A 274 14.04 16.21 -5.66
C LEU A 274 14.02 17.37 -4.62
N PRO A 275 13.58 17.17 -3.36
CA PRO A 275 13.63 18.25 -2.36
C PRO A 275 15.05 18.74 -2.07
N SER A 276 16.04 17.85 -2.12
CA SER A 276 17.44 18.20 -1.91
C SER A 276 18.05 18.86 -3.15
N TYR A 277 17.64 18.44 -4.35
CA TYR A 277 18.05 19.07 -5.60
C TYR A 277 17.61 20.54 -5.70
N PHE A 278 16.34 20.84 -5.39
CA PHE A 278 15.86 22.23 -5.43
C PHE A 278 16.61 23.13 -4.46
N ARG A 279 16.93 22.65 -3.24
CA ARG A 279 17.78 23.36 -2.29
C ARG A 279 19.16 23.66 -2.87
N LEU A 280 19.83 22.67 -3.45
CA LEU A 280 21.19 22.83 -4.00
C LEU A 280 21.27 23.82 -5.16
N LYS A 281 20.21 23.92 -5.96
CA LYS A 281 20.15 24.84 -7.10
C LYS A 281 19.68 26.25 -6.75
N GLY A 282 19.31 26.49 -5.49
CA GLY A 282 18.69 27.76 -5.07
C GLY A 282 17.35 28.04 -5.77
N MET A 283 16.72 27.01 -6.37
CA MET A 283 15.47 27.11 -7.14
C MET A 283 14.26 26.87 -6.24
N GLU A 284 14.24 27.52 -5.07
CA GLU A 284 13.07 27.52 -4.21
C GLU A 284 12.05 28.52 -4.76
N LEU A 285 11.18 28.07 -5.67
CA LEU A 285 9.97 28.83 -6.05
C LEU A 285 9.08 29.11 -4.82
N LEU A 286 9.09 28.19 -3.85
CA LEU A 286 8.49 28.25 -2.52
C LEU A 286 9.38 27.45 -1.54
N PRO A 287 9.22 27.62 -0.21
CA PRO A 287 9.86 26.76 0.79
C PRO A 287 9.66 25.26 0.49
N VAL A 288 10.70 24.44 0.71
CA VAL A 288 10.79 23.02 0.31
C VAL A 288 9.52 22.19 0.52
N TYR A 289 8.85 22.36 1.66
CA TYR A 289 7.64 21.61 1.99
C TYR A 289 6.43 22.00 1.12
N GLN A 290 6.30 23.29 0.77
CA GLN A 290 5.22 23.77 -0.11
C GLN A 290 5.39 23.25 -1.53
N ASN A 291 6.62 23.29 -2.06
CA ASN A 291 6.92 22.70 -3.37
C ASN A 291 6.59 21.21 -3.43
N THR A 292 6.95 20.46 -2.38
CA THR A 292 6.66 19.03 -2.34
C THR A 292 5.16 18.75 -2.18
N PHE A 293 4.44 19.59 -1.45
CA PHE A 293 2.98 19.51 -1.34
C PHE A 293 2.28 19.76 -2.69
N LEU A 294 2.72 20.77 -3.45
CA LEU A 294 2.21 21.03 -4.80
C LEU A 294 2.50 19.86 -5.76
N LEU A 295 3.71 19.29 -5.71
CA LEU A 295 4.05 18.09 -6.46
C LEU A 295 3.14 16.91 -6.09
N ALA A 296 2.82 16.76 -4.80
CA ALA A 296 1.91 15.72 -4.33
C ALA A 296 0.48 15.90 -4.87
N LEU A 297 -0.03 17.13 -4.93
CA LEU A 297 -1.32 17.45 -5.55
C LEU A 297 -1.34 17.13 -7.04
N ALA A 298 -0.23 17.36 -7.75
CA ALA A 298 -0.11 17.04 -9.18
C ALA A 298 -0.22 15.54 -9.49
N GLN A 299 -0.12 14.65 -8.49
CA GLN A 299 -0.33 13.21 -8.68
C GLN A 299 -1.82 12.86 -8.87
N LEU A 300 -2.75 13.62 -8.28
CA LEU A 300 -4.17 13.27 -8.27
C LEU A 300 -4.76 13.12 -9.69
N PRO A 301 -4.54 14.07 -10.64
CA PRO A 301 -5.02 13.89 -12.01
C PRO A 301 -4.47 12.62 -12.68
N GLY A 302 -3.21 12.25 -12.39
CA GLY A 302 -2.58 11.04 -12.90
C GLY A 302 -3.28 9.76 -12.45
N TYR A 303 -3.60 9.65 -11.16
CA TYR A 303 -4.32 8.49 -10.62
C TYR A 303 -5.75 8.38 -11.18
N PHE A 304 -6.50 9.48 -11.22
CA PHE A 304 -7.87 9.47 -11.76
C PHE A 304 -7.90 9.15 -13.25
N SER A 305 -6.99 9.72 -14.03
CA SER A 305 -6.89 9.41 -15.47
C SER A 305 -6.41 7.98 -15.71
N ALA A 306 -5.51 7.43 -14.89
CA ALA A 306 -5.14 6.01 -14.95
C ALA A 306 -6.32 5.08 -14.65
N ALA A 307 -7.11 5.36 -13.61
CA ALA A 307 -8.30 4.58 -13.29
C ALA A 307 -9.32 4.57 -14.45
N TYR A 308 -9.53 5.72 -15.09
CA TYR A 308 -10.41 5.83 -16.27
C TYR A 308 -9.85 5.10 -17.49
N LEU A 309 -8.56 5.28 -17.81
CA LEU A 309 -7.94 4.67 -19.00
C LEU A 309 -7.84 3.15 -18.88
N VAL A 310 -7.64 2.60 -17.68
CA VAL A 310 -7.62 1.15 -17.45
C VAL A 310 -8.93 0.49 -17.88
N GLU A 311 -10.08 1.13 -17.66
CA GLU A 311 -11.38 0.64 -18.13
C GLU A 311 -11.54 0.84 -19.64
N LYS A 312 -11.14 2.00 -20.17
CA LYS A 312 -11.42 2.38 -21.56
C LYS A 312 -10.53 1.69 -22.59
N ILE A 313 -9.22 1.63 -22.34
CA ILE A 313 -8.23 1.13 -23.30
C ILE A 313 -7.48 -0.11 -22.79
N GLY A 314 -7.80 -0.56 -21.58
CA GLY A 314 -7.23 -1.75 -20.95
C GLY A 314 -5.91 -1.49 -20.21
N ARG A 315 -5.56 -2.41 -19.30
CA ARG A 315 -4.41 -2.29 -18.39
C ARG A 315 -3.06 -2.17 -19.11
N ARG A 316 -2.81 -3.03 -20.10
CA ARG A 316 -1.51 -3.09 -20.79
C ARG A 316 -1.19 -1.81 -21.56
N LYS A 317 -2.17 -1.27 -22.31
CA LYS A 317 -1.99 -0.04 -23.08
C LYS A 317 -1.83 1.17 -22.18
N THR A 318 -2.63 1.23 -21.11
CA THR A 318 -2.52 2.29 -20.10
C THR A 318 -1.13 2.31 -19.45
N LEU A 319 -0.64 1.14 -19.01
CA LEU A 319 0.69 1.02 -18.41
C LEU A 319 1.80 1.45 -19.38
N ALA A 320 1.76 0.97 -20.63
CA ALA A 320 2.75 1.33 -21.65
C ALA A 320 2.78 2.84 -21.92
N PHE A 321 1.60 3.47 -22.00
CA PHE A 321 1.48 4.92 -22.17
C PHE A 321 2.13 5.70 -21.02
N TYR A 322 1.81 5.35 -19.77
CA TYR A 322 2.38 6.03 -18.60
C TYR A 322 3.89 5.84 -18.46
N LEU A 323 4.40 4.63 -18.72
CA LEU A 323 5.83 4.37 -18.70
C LEU A 323 6.58 5.19 -19.75
N PHE A 324 6.03 5.25 -20.97
CA PHE A 324 6.62 6.06 -22.05
C PHE A 324 6.57 7.56 -21.73
N ALA A 325 5.41 8.07 -21.30
CA ALA A 325 5.25 9.47 -20.93
C ALA A 325 6.17 9.87 -19.78
N SER A 326 6.28 9.03 -18.74
CA SER A 326 7.20 9.24 -17.61
C SER A 326 8.66 9.34 -18.08
N GLY A 327 9.08 8.45 -18.99
CA GLY A 327 10.42 8.52 -19.59
C GLY A 327 10.67 9.82 -20.36
N VAL A 328 9.73 10.24 -21.21
CA VAL A 328 9.83 11.49 -21.98
C VAL A 328 9.89 12.71 -21.07
N PHE A 329 8.97 12.84 -20.11
CA PHE A 329 8.95 14.00 -19.21
C PHE A 329 10.15 14.05 -18.28
N THR A 330 10.66 12.90 -17.83
CA THR A 330 11.90 12.84 -17.03
C THR A 330 13.10 13.29 -17.86
N TYR A 331 13.19 12.89 -19.14
CA TYR A 331 14.24 13.35 -20.04
C TYR A 331 14.17 14.85 -20.33
N LEU A 332 12.96 15.41 -20.47
CA LEU A 332 12.76 16.86 -20.66
C LEU A 332 13.09 17.68 -19.40
N PHE A 333 12.99 17.07 -18.22
CA PHE A 333 13.33 17.72 -16.95
C PHE A 333 14.85 17.73 -16.66
N ALA A 334 15.59 16.72 -17.15
CA ALA A 334 17.02 16.53 -16.90
C ALA A 334 17.89 17.58 -17.60
#